data_AF-A0A8T7E4P9-F1
#
_entry.id   AF-A0A8T7E4P9-F1
#
_cell.length_a   1.000
_cell.length_b   1.000
_cell.length_c   1.000
_cell.angle_alpha   90.00
_cell.angle_beta   90.00
_cell.angle_gamma   90.00
#
_symmetry.space_group_name_H-M   'P 1'
#
loop_
_entity.id
_entity.type
_entity.pdbx_description
1 polymer ?
#
loop_
_entity_poly.entity_id
_entity_poly.type
_entity_poly.pdbx_seq_one_letter_code
_entity_poly.pdbx_strand_id
1 'polypeptide(L)'
;VLSCTDDQSRNRRLGLQLATGCTPEAAHEAVGGVVEGMGTVTTVAGLAREHAIDMPICQAVDAILSGGETAAGALTGLLSREATTEFSFAAP
;
A
#
# COMPACT_ATOMS: atom_id res chain seq x y z
N VAL A 1 3.64 -19.23 -1.71
CA VAL A 1 3.80 -17.87 -2.28
C VAL A 1 4.16 -16.93 -1.14
N LEU A 2 5.41 -16.44 -1.10
CA LEU A 2 5.96 -15.54 -0.09
C LEU A 2 5.94 -14.08 -0.60
N SER A 3 4.75 -13.59 -0.97
CA SER A 3 4.58 -12.36 -1.79
C SER A 3 5.23 -11.09 -1.21
N CYS A 4 5.38 -11.01 0.12
CA CYS A 4 5.97 -9.85 0.79
C CYS A 4 7.49 -9.91 0.91
N THR A 5 8.09 -11.10 0.83
CA THR A 5 9.53 -11.32 1.10
C THR A 5 10.31 -11.85 -0.09
N ASP A 6 9.63 -12.38 -1.11
CA ASP A 6 10.23 -12.98 -2.29
C ASP A 6 10.44 -11.93 -3.39
N ASP A 7 11.67 -11.79 -3.89
CA ASP A 7 12.01 -10.85 -4.96
C ASP A 7 11.43 -11.23 -6.32
N GLN A 8 10.84 -12.42 -6.48
CA GLN A 8 10.02 -12.76 -7.65
C GLN A 8 8.62 -12.12 -7.59
N SER A 9 8.21 -11.59 -6.44
CA SER A 9 6.93 -10.89 -6.31
C SER A 9 6.95 -9.56 -7.07
N ARG A 10 6.11 -9.47 -8.10
CA ARG A 10 5.91 -8.23 -8.86
C ARG A 10 5.37 -7.10 -7.99
N ASN A 11 4.52 -7.41 -7.00
CA ASN A 11 4.01 -6.41 -6.04
C ASN A 11 5.15 -5.84 -5.18
N ARG A 12 6.03 -6.71 -4.66
CA ARG A 12 7.20 -6.27 -3.86
C ARG A 12 8.14 -5.43 -4.72
N ARG A 13 8.47 -5.90 -5.92
CA ARG A 13 9.35 -5.17 -6.84
C ARG A 13 8.81 -3.79 -7.19
N LEU A 14 7.50 -3.66 -7.42
CA LEU A 14 6.85 -2.35 -7.62
C LEU A 14 7.05 -1.46 -6.38
N GLY A 15 6.75 -1.98 -5.19
CA GLY A 15 6.94 -1.25 -3.93
C GLY A 15 8.38 -0.76 -3.72
N LEU A 16 9.38 -1.57 -4.09
CA LEU A 16 10.78 -1.18 -4.01
C LEU A 16 11.13 -0.04 -4.97
N GLN A 17 10.59 -0.03 -6.19
CA GLN A 17 10.78 1.08 -7.15
C GLN A 17 10.10 2.36 -6.66
N LEU A 18 8.89 2.25 -6.11
CA LEU A 18 8.19 3.40 -5.50
C LEU A 18 8.99 3.98 -4.32
N ALA A 19 9.63 3.12 -3.52
CA ALA A 19 10.48 3.54 -2.41
C ALA A 19 11.74 4.30 -2.87
N THR A 20 12.21 4.08 -4.10
CA THR A 20 13.31 4.86 -4.69
C THR A 20 12.87 6.20 -5.29
N GLY A 21 11.58 6.54 -5.20
CA GLY A 21 11.01 7.79 -5.71
C GLY A 21 10.58 7.73 -7.19
N CYS A 22 10.54 6.55 -7.80
CA CYS A 22 9.97 6.39 -9.13
C CYS A 22 8.46 6.68 -9.12
N THR A 23 7.95 7.20 -10.23
CA THR A 23 6.49 7.34 -10.39
C THR A 23 5.84 5.97 -10.52
N PRO A 24 4.53 5.83 -10.20
CA PRO A 24 3.80 4.57 -10.37
C PRO A 24 3.91 3.97 -11.77
N GLU A 25 3.87 4.81 -12.81
CA GLU A 25 3.96 4.40 -14.20
C GLU A 25 5.36 3.85 -14.51
N ALA A 26 6.42 4.59 -14.17
CA ALA A 26 7.79 4.16 -14.39
C ALA A 26 8.14 2.89 -13.60
N ALA A 27 7.64 2.78 -12.36
CA ALA A 27 7.79 1.59 -11.55
C ALA A 27 7.09 0.38 -12.17
N HIS A 28 5.87 0.56 -12.71
CA HIS A 28 5.12 -0.50 -13.37
C HIS A 28 5.82 -0.99 -14.64
N GLU A 29 6.27 -0.06 -15.48
CA GLU A 29 7.03 -0.38 -16.70
C GLU A 29 8.32 -1.16 -16.39
N ALA A 30 9.05 -0.76 -15.35
CA ALA A 30 10.28 -1.44 -14.93
C ALA A 30 10.04 -2.87 -14.39
N VAL A 31 8.90 -3.11 -13.74
CA VAL A 31 8.54 -4.45 -13.24
C VAL A 31 8.10 -5.36 -14.38
N GLY A 32 7.25 -4.83 -15.27
CA GLY A 32 6.67 -5.57 -16.39
C GLY A 32 5.60 -6.59 -16.00
N GLY A 33 4.64 -6.79 -16.91
CA GLY A 33 3.51 -7.70 -16.70
C GLY A 33 2.52 -7.21 -15.64
N VAL A 34 1.58 -8.08 -15.26
CA VAL A 34 0.48 -7.71 -14.36
C VAL A 34 0.97 -7.60 -12.91
N VAL A 35 0.76 -6.43 -12.30
CA VAL A 35 0.95 -6.19 -10.87
C VAL A 35 -0.43 -6.11 -10.21
N GLU A 36 -0.90 -7.25 -9.70
CA GLU A 36 -2.26 -7.41 -9.15
C GLU A 36 -2.60 -6.34 -8.11
N GLY A 37 -1.63 -6.02 -7.23
CA GLY A 37 -1.82 -5.08 -6.14
C GLY A 37 -2.20 -3.67 -6.58
N MET A 38 -1.80 -3.24 -7.79
CA MET A 38 -2.13 -1.90 -8.29
C MET A 38 -3.63 -1.71 -8.51
N GLY A 39 -4.30 -2.69 -9.12
CA GLY A 39 -5.75 -2.64 -9.33
C GLY A 39 -6.54 -3.05 -8.07
N THR A 40 -6.01 -4.00 -7.31
CA THR A 40 -6.68 -4.50 -6.10
C THR A 40 -6.78 -3.44 -5.02
N VAL A 41 -5.74 -2.63 -4.82
CA VAL A 41 -5.71 -1.68 -3.70
C VAL A 41 -6.81 -0.61 -3.80
N THR A 42 -7.08 -0.08 -5.00
CA THR A 42 -8.13 0.92 -5.19
C THR A 42 -9.51 0.36 -4.87
N THR A 43 -9.77 -0.88 -5.29
CA THR A 43 -11.02 -1.58 -4.95
C THR A 43 -11.13 -1.80 -3.44
N VAL A 44 -10.07 -2.30 -2.80
CA VAL A 44 -10.06 -2.57 -1.34
C VAL A 44 -10.20 -1.28 -0.53
N ALA A 45 -9.50 -0.21 -0.90
CA ALA A 45 -9.60 1.09 -0.24
C ALA A 45 -11.00 1.70 -0.41
N GLY A 46 -11.63 1.51 -1.57
CA GLY A 46 -13.03 1.88 -1.82
C GLY A 46 -14.00 1.16 -0.89
N LEU A 47 -13.91 -0.18 -0.83
CA LEU A 47 -14.76 -1.01 0.04
C LEU A 47 -14.54 -0.69 1.52
N ALA A 48 -13.29 -0.47 1.94
CA ALA A 48 -12.97 -0.08 3.31
C ALA A 48 -13.67 1.23 3.71
N ARG A 49 -13.69 2.22 2.81
CA ARG A 49 -14.43 3.48 3.04
C ARG A 49 -15.95 3.25 3.13
N GLU A 50 -16.51 2.44 2.23
CA GLU A 50 -17.95 2.13 2.21
C GLU A 50 -18.41 1.45 3.51
N HIS A 51 -17.59 0.54 4.03
CA HIS A 51 -17.90 -0.22 5.24
C HIS A 51 -17.36 0.40 6.54
N ALA A 52 -16.80 1.62 6.47
CA ALA A 52 -16.16 2.30 7.61
C ALA A 52 -15.09 1.43 8.32
N ILE A 53 -14.33 0.65 7.55
CA ILE A 53 -13.21 -0.17 8.04
C ILE A 53 -11.92 0.63 7.92
N ASP A 54 -11.19 0.78 9.03
CA ASP A 54 -9.88 1.43 9.03
C ASP A 54 -8.82 0.53 8.37
N MET A 55 -8.40 0.88 7.15
CA MET A 55 -7.39 0.16 6.36
C MET A 55 -6.23 1.10 5.96
N PRO A 56 -5.46 1.60 6.94
CA PRO A 56 -4.51 2.71 6.79
C PRO A 56 -3.37 2.38 5.79
N ILE A 57 -2.89 1.13 5.78
CA ILE A 57 -1.85 0.70 4.84
C ILE A 57 -2.39 0.68 3.40
N CYS A 58 -3.60 0.16 3.17
CA CYS A 58 -4.20 0.15 1.85
C CYS A 58 -4.49 1.56 1.35
N GLN A 59 -4.99 2.44 2.21
CA GLN A 59 -5.22 3.86 1.89
C GLN A 59 -3.92 4.57 1.50
N ALA A 60 -2.84 4.34 2.25
CA ALA A 60 -1.53 4.89 1.93
C ALA A 60 -1.00 4.39 0.58
N VAL A 61 -1.14 3.09 0.29
CA VAL A 61 -0.70 2.52 -1.00
C VAL A 61 -1.55 3.07 -2.17
N ASP A 62 -2.87 3.21 -2.00
CA ASP A 62 -3.75 3.80 -3.01
C ASP A 62 -3.39 5.28 -3.30
N ALA A 63 -3.06 6.05 -2.26
CA ALA A 63 -2.60 7.44 -2.40
C ALA A 63 -1.26 7.54 -3.14
N ILE A 64 -0.32 6.62 -2.89
CA ILE A 64 0.95 6.56 -3.62
C ILE A 64 0.71 6.25 -5.10
N LEU A 65 -0.10 5.23 -5.39
CA LEU A 65 -0.33 4.77 -6.76
C LEU A 65 -1.16 5.75 -7.60
N SER A 66 -1.99 6.57 -6.97
CA SER A 66 -2.72 7.65 -7.63
C SER A 66 -1.90 8.95 -7.78
N GLY A 67 -0.66 8.97 -7.26
CA GLY A 67 0.22 10.14 -7.30
C GLY A 67 -0.15 11.24 -6.29
N GLY A 68 -1.06 10.96 -5.35
CA GLY A 68 -1.47 11.90 -4.30
C GLY A 68 -0.48 11.99 -3.13
N GLU A 69 0.45 11.04 -3.00
CA GLU A 69 1.43 10.99 -1.92
C GLU A 69 2.73 10.28 -2.37
N THR A 70 3.84 10.59 -1.71
CA THR A 70 5.13 9.91 -1.88
C THR A 70 5.25 8.72 -0.92
N ALA A 71 6.05 7.69 -1.27
CA ALA A 71 6.28 6.56 -0.36
C ALA A 71 6.86 7.00 1.00
N ALA A 72 7.73 8.02 1.01
CA ALA A 72 8.30 8.58 2.22
C ALA A 72 7.25 9.32 3.07
N GLY A 73 6.43 10.17 2.46
CA GLY A 73 5.38 10.90 3.17
C GLY A 73 4.29 9.97 3.72
N ALA A 74 3.88 8.96 2.95
CA ALA A 74 2.98 7.91 3.40
C ALA A 74 3.54 7.16 4.62
N LEU A 75 4.83 6.80 4.62
CA LEU A 75 5.49 6.17 5.77
C LEU A 75 5.46 7.09 6.99
N THR A 76 5.80 8.38 6.83
CA THR A 76 5.72 9.36 7.93
C THR A 76 4.31 9.45 8.49
N GLY A 77 3.29 9.51 7.63
CA GLY A 77 1.88 9.52 8.05
C GLY A 77 1.49 8.27 8.85
N LEU A 78 1.88 7.08 8.37
CA LEU A 78 1.60 5.81 9.04
C LEU A 78 2.28 5.73 10.41
N LEU A 79 3.53 6.17 10.52
CA LEU A 79 4.31 6.14 11.77
C LEU A 79 3.86 7.22 12.77
N SER A 80 3.17 8.27 12.32
CA SER A 80 2.66 9.36 13.17
C SER A 80 1.29 9.06 13.78
N ARG A 81 0.70 7.90 13.48
CA ARG A 81 -0.59 7.49 14.04
C ARG A 81 -0.46 7.26 15.55
N GLU A 82 -1.58 7.45 16.25
CA GLU A 82 -1.64 7.21 17.69
C GLU A 82 -1.29 5.75 18.01
N ALA A 83 -0.37 5.56 18.96
CA ALA A 83 0.00 4.24 19.42
C ALA A 83 -1.19 3.58 20.12
N THR A 84 -1.47 2.33 19.75
CA THR A 84 -2.55 1.53 20.34
C THR A 84 -2.01 0.16 20.78
N THR A 85 -2.85 -0.65 21.42
CA THR A 85 -2.50 -2.03 21.76
C THR A 85 -2.47 -2.90 20.50
N GLU A 86 -1.59 -3.91 20.49
CA GLU A 86 -1.45 -4.84 19.37
C GLU A 86 -2.78 -5.54 19.04
N PHE A 87 -3.55 -5.83 20.08
CA PHE A 87 -4.90 -6.34 19.97
C PHE A 87 -5.82 -5.46 20.82
N SER A 88 -6.71 -4.71 20.19
CA SER A 88 -7.87 -4.13 20.89
C SER A 88 -9.09 -4.95 20.49
N PHE A 89 -9.35 -6.03 21.22
CA PHE A 89 -10.66 -6.65 21.15
C PHE A 89 -11.62 -5.74 21.91
N ALA A 90 -12.68 -5.25 21.24
CA ALA A 90 -13.79 -4.68 21.98
C ALA A 90 -14.24 -5.73 23.00
N ALA A 91 -14.28 -5.36 24.28
CA ALA A 91 -14.85 -6.24 25.30
C ALA A 91 -16.28 -6.60 24.85
N PRO A 92 -16.70 -7.88 24.99
CA PRO A 92 -18.02 -8.31 24.54
C PRO A 92 -19.17 -7.55 25.20
#